data_AF-A0A2S8SVP1-F1
#
_entry.id   AF-A0A2S8SVP1-F1
#
_cell.length_a   1.000
_cell.length_b   1.000
_cell.length_c   1.000
_cell.angle_alpha   90.00
_cell.angle_beta   90.00
_cell.angle_gamma   90.00
#
_symmetry.space_group_name_H-M   'P 1'
#
loop_
_entity.id
_entity.type
_entity.pdbx_description
1 polymer ?
#
loop_
_entity_poly.entity_id
_entity_poly.type
_entity_poly.pdbx_seq_one_letter_code
_entity_poly.pdbx_strand_id
1 'polypeptide(L)'
;MPLPENPATGKIPFQPPQDSAPDLMEFWELWRQEKFWACHEALEEVWKIQTEPRRSFLNGLIHGAVAVFQHRRGNANGAARQFLRATIKLEKHLPSREGVDLAEFLAGIEREIEPSLRKISDKQCASLRELETRLRTLYS
;
A
#
# COMPACT_ATOMS: atom_id res chain seq x y z
N MET A 1 -1.72 -8.30 20.54
CA MET A 1 -3.12 -8.26 20.06
C MET A 1 -3.09 -7.62 18.69
N PRO A 2 -3.56 -8.28 17.62
CA PRO A 2 -3.62 -7.65 16.31
C PRO A 2 -4.51 -6.41 16.38
N LEU A 3 -4.21 -5.39 15.57
CA LEU A 3 -5.07 -4.23 15.49
C LEU A 3 -6.43 -4.65 14.89
N PRO A 4 -7.55 -4.15 15.41
CA PRO A 4 -8.84 -4.41 14.78
C PRO A 4 -8.90 -3.76 13.39
N GLU A 5 -9.66 -4.37 12.49
CA GLU A 5 -9.96 -3.77 11.20
C GLU A 5 -10.74 -2.46 11.34
N ASN A 6 -10.60 -1.59 10.35
CA ASN A 6 -11.42 -0.40 10.26
C ASN A 6 -12.84 -0.77 9.80
N PRO A 7 -13.88 -0.06 10.23
CA PRO A 7 -15.22 -0.22 9.67
C PRO A 7 -15.22 -0.02 8.15
N ALA A 8 -15.93 -0.89 7.42
CA ALA A 8 -16.13 -0.76 5.99
C ALA A 8 -16.91 0.53 5.67
N THR A 9 -16.50 1.24 4.62
CA THR A 9 -17.13 2.49 4.17
C THR A 9 -18.03 2.26 2.95
N GLY A 10 -18.04 1.05 2.39
CA GLY A 10 -18.72 0.70 1.15
C GLY A 10 -17.99 1.21 -0.09
N LYS A 11 -16.76 1.71 0.06
CA LYS A 11 -15.94 2.25 -1.03
C LYS A 11 -14.54 1.69 -0.95
N ILE A 12 -14.08 1.11 -2.07
CA ILE A 12 -12.70 0.64 -2.21
C ILE A 12 -11.89 1.62 -3.07
N PRO A 13 -10.62 1.89 -2.73
CA PRO A 13 -9.79 2.87 -3.45
C PRO A 13 -9.43 2.43 -4.87
N PHE A 14 -9.38 1.11 -5.08
CA PHE A 14 -8.96 0.44 -6.30
C PHE A 14 -9.87 -0.77 -6.51
N GLN A 15 -10.24 -1.04 -7.76
CA GLN A 15 -10.98 -2.24 -8.14
C GLN A 15 -9.99 -3.40 -8.34
N PRO A 16 -10.02 -4.45 -7.50
CA PRO A 16 -9.09 -5.56 -7.64
C PRO A 16 -9.22 -6.25 -9.00
N PRO A 17 -8.12 -6.76 -9.56
CA PRO A 17 -8.15 -7.50 -10.80
C PRO A 17 -8.99 -8.79 -10.67
N GLN A 18 -9.60 -9.20 -11.78
CA GLN A 18 -10.32 -10.48 -11.86
C GLN A 18 -9.35 -11.66 -11.97
N ASP A 19 -8.23 -11.48 -12.69
CA ASP A 19 -7.25 -12.52 -12.99
C ASP A 19 -5.84 -12.14 -12.50
N SER A 20 -5.64 -12.10 -11.18
CA SER A 20 -4.29 -11.96 -10.58
C SER A 20 -3.60 -13.30 -10.41
N ALA A 21 -2.29 -13.27 -10.13
CA ALA A 21 -1.57 -14.46 -9.68
C ALA A 21 -2.28 -15.17 -8.50
N PRO A 22 -2.30 -16.52 -8.45
CA PRO A 22 -3.07 -17.26 -7.44
C PRO A 22 -2.71 -16.92 -5.99
N ASP A 23 -1.42 -16.64 -5.73
CA ASP A 23 -0.93 -16.26 -4.40
C ASP A 23 -1.25 -14.81 -4.01
N LEU A 24 -1.95 -14.05 -4.86
CA LEU A 24 -2.51 -12.73 -4.56
C LEU A 24 -4.03 -12.76 -4.33
N MET A 25 -4.71 -13.88 -4.59
CA MET A 25 -6.17 -13.94 -4.56
C MET A 25 -6.75 -13.57 -3.19
N GLU A 26 -6.13 -14.06 -2.10
CA GLU A 26 -6.57 -13.76 -0.73
C GLU A 26 -6.44 -12.27 -0.40
N PHE A 27 -5.33 -11.63 -0.81
CA PHE A 27 -5.12 -10.19 -0.66
C PHE A 27 -6.26 -9.40 -1.32
N TRP A 28 -6.62 -9.75 -2.55
CA TRP A 28 -7.66 -9.07 -3.29
C TRP A 28 -9.07 -9.33 -2.76
N GLU A 29 -9.31 -10.51 -2.19
CA GLU A 29 -10.56 -10.83 -1.50
C GLU A 29 -10.73 -9.99 -0.23
N LEU A 30 -9.68 -9.88 0.58
CA LEU A 30 -9.67 -9.02 1.76
C LEU A 30 -9.80 -7.54 1.38
N TRP A 31 -9.18 -7.12 0.28
CA TRP A 31 -9.32 -5.77 -0.26
C TRP A 31 -10.77 -5.44 -0.62
N ARG A 32 -11.48 -6.37 -1.29
CA ARG A 32 -12.92 -6.23 -1.61
C ARG A 32 -13.77 -6.06 -0.35
N GLN A 33 -13.37 -6.70 0.74
CA GLN A 33 -14.03 -6.61 2.04
C GLN A 33 -13.57 -5.42 2.89
N GLU A 34 -12.70 -4.54 2.35
CA GLU A 34 -12.12 -3.39 3.03
C GLU A 34 -11.29 -3.76 4.29
N LYS A 35 -10.81 -5.01 4.36
CA LYS A 35 -9.99 -5.56 5.45
C LYS A 35 -8.50 -5.31 5.20
N PHE A 36 -8.12 -4.04 5.19
CA PHE A 36 -6.78 -3.60 4.78
C PHE A 36 -5.67 -4.03 5.75
N TRP A 37 -5.97 -4.28 7.03
CA TRP A 37 -4.97 -4.82 7.95
C TRP A 37 -4.67 -6.29 7.64
N ALA A 38 -5.70 -7.09 7.41
CA ALA A 38 -5.61 -8.50 7.04
C ALA A 38 -4.96 -8.67 5.65
N CYS A 39 -5.13 -7.72 4.73
CA CYS A 39 -4.37 -7.72 3.47
C CYS A 39 -2.85 -7.81 3.70
N HIS A 40 -2.33 -7.07 4.68
CA HIS A 40 -0.91 -7.14 5.02
C HIS A 40 -0.52 -8.54 5.51
N GLU A 41 -1.33 -9.14 6.38
CA GLU A 41 -1.08 -10.45 6.96
C GLU A 41 -1.11 -11.56 5.89
N ALA A 42 -2.06 -11.50 4.95
CA ALA A 42 -2.22 -12.46 3.87
C ALA A 42 -1.00 -12.52 2.94
N LEU A 43 -0.34 -11.39 2.66
CA LEU A 43 0.88 -11.36 1.83
C LEU A 43 2.18 -11.46 2.62
N GLU A 44 2.15 -11.43 3.96
CA GLU A 44 3.37 -11.35 4.76
C GLU A 44 4.26 -12.58 4.56
N GLU A 45 3.69 -13.78 4.65
CA GLU A 45 4.44 -15.03 4.49
C GLU A 45 4.89 -15.25 3.03
N VAL A 46 4.05 -14.89 2.06
CA VAL A 46 4.43 -14.92 0.64
C VAL A 46 5.60 -13.96 0.40
N TRP A 47 5.56 -12.74 0.95
CA TRP A 47 6.62 -11.74 0.78
C TRP A 47 7.95 -12.17 1.42
N LYS A 48 7.93 -12.74 2.64
CA LYS A 48 9.13 -13.08 3.41
C LYS A 48 10.09 -14.01 2.67
N ILE A 49 9.55 -14.95 1.89
CA ILE A 49 10.34 -15.96 1.16
C ILE A 49 10.79 -15.51 -0.23
N GLN A 50 10.37 -14.32 -0.68
CA GLN A 50 10.64 -13.86 -2.05
C GLN A 50 11.94 -13.06 -2.15
N THR A 51 12.51 -13.09 -3.35
CA THR A 51 13.67 -12.30 -3.75
C THR A 51 13.28 -11.17 -4.70
N GLU A 52 14.18 -10.21 -4.90
CA GLU A 52 13.97 -9.19 -5.92
C GLU A 52 13.93 -9.83 -7.32
N PRO A 53 13.09 -9.33 -8.23
CA PRO A 53 12.28 -8.11 -8.14
C PRO A 53 10.87 -8.32 -7.55
N ARG A 54 10.46 -9.55 -7.22
CA ARG A 54 9.09 -9.84 -6.73
C ARG A 54 8.87 -9.40 -5.28
N ARG A 55 9.93 -9.46 -4.47
CA ARG A 55 9.91 -9.02 -3.08
C ARG A 55 9.49 -7.55 -2.94
N SER A 56 10.06 -6.64 -3.72
CA SER A 56 9.66 -5.23 -3.71
C SER A 56 8.22 -5.02 -4.17
N PHE A 57 7.78 -5.74 -5.22
CA PHE A 57 6.40 -5.71 -5.70
C PHE A 57 5.39 -6.06 -4.59
N LEU A 58 5.54 -7.22 -3.95
CA LEU A 58 4.64 -7.66 -2.87
C LEU A 58 4.67 -6.69 -1.70
N ASN A 59 5.86 -6.21 -1.33
CA ASN A 59 6.01 -5.25 -0.26
C ASN A 59 5.34 -3.90 -0.58
N GLY A 60 5.32 -3.52 -1.85
CA GLY A 60 4.59 -2.35 -2.36
C GLY A 60 3.08 -2.49 -2.17
N LEU A 61 2.50 -3.64 -2.53
CA LEU A 61 1.07 -3.93 -2.31
C LEU A 61 0.71 -3.90 -0.82
N ILE A 62 1.52 -4.52 0.04
CA ILE A 62 1.38 -4.50 1.50
C ILE A 62 1.36 -3.05 2.00
N HIS A 63 2.34 -2.23 1.62
CA HIS A 63 2.41 -0.83 2.03
C HIS A 63 1.22 -0.01 1.52
N GLY A 64 0.69 -0.31 0.33
CA GLY A 64 -0.51 0.31 -0.21
C GLY A 64 -1.76 0.02 0.65
N ALA A 65 -1.98 -1.23 1.03
CA ALA A 65 -3.07 -1.60 1.94
C ALA A 65 -2.93 -0.92 3.30
N VAL A 66 -1.72 -0.93 3.87
CA VAL A 66 -1.46 -0.29 5.17
C VAL A 66 -1.64 1.24 5.09
N ALA A 67 -1.37 1.89 3.95
CA ALA A 67 -1.63 3.32 3.78
C ALA A 67 -3.12 3.66 3.93
N VAL A 68 -4.00 2.89 3.28
CA VAL A 68 -5.46 3.03 3.40
C VAL A 68 -5.91 2.73 4.84
N PHE A 69 -5.38 1.68 5.45
CA PHE A 69 -5.65 1.35 6.85
C PHE A 69 -5.31 2.52 7.79
N GLN A 70 -4.13 3.13 7.63
CA GLN A 70 -3.69 4.26 8.46
C GLN A 70 -4.51 5.52 8.21
N HIS A 71 -4.93 5.78 6.98
CA HIS A 71 -5.82 6.88 6.64
C HIS A 71 -7.14 6.78 7.40
N ARG A 72 -7.81 5.62 7.31
CA ARG A 72 -9.15 5.38 7.86
C ARG A 72 -9.23 5.39 9.38
N ARG A 73 -8.11 5.14 10.06
CA ARG A 73 -7.97 5.32 11.52
C ARG A 73 -7.52 6.73 11.94
N GLY A 74 -7.50 7.68 11.00
CA GLY A 74 -7.14 9.08 11.26
C GLY A 74 -5.63 9.34 11.42
N ASN A 75 -4.77 8.35 11.13
CA ASN A 75 -3.32 8.50 11.23
C ASN A 75 -2.72 9.04 9.93
N ALA A 76 -2.82 10.37 9.75
CA ALA A 76 -2.40 11.04 8.52
C ALA A 76 -0.91 10.83 8.16
N ASN A 77 -0.01 10.99 9.13
CA ASN A 77 1.41 10.76 8.92
C ASN A 77 1.72 9.29 8.64
N GLY A 78 1.01 8.37 9.31
CA GLY A 78 1.09 6.94 9.02
C GLY A 78 0.73 6.64 7.57
N ALA A 79 -0.41 7.18 7.08
CA ALA A 79 -0.86 6.99 5.70
C ALA A 79 0.19 7.48 4.68
N ALA A 80 0.67 8.72 4.84
CA ALA A 80 1.65 9.32 3.95
C ALA A 80 2.97 8.51 3.88
N ARG A 81 3.48 8.05 5.02
CA ARG A 81 4.72 7.26 5.08
C ARG A 81 4.60 5.91 4.40
N GLN A 82 3.46 5.25 4.54
CA GLN A 82 3.22 3.93 3.94
C GLN A 82 2.97 4.07 2.44
N PHE A 83 2.23 5.10 2.03
CA PHE A 83 2.04 5.39 0.61
C PHE A 83 3.36 5.69 -0.11
N LEU A 84 4.22 6.53 0.46
CA LEU A 84 5.55 6.79 -0.09
C LEU A 84 6.37 5.51 -0.30
N ARG A 85 6.32 4.58 0.67
CA ARG A 85 6.98 3.28 0.55
C ARG A 85 6.38 2.44 -0.57
N ALA A 86 5.06 2.39 -0.68
CA ALA A 86 4.36 1.70 -1.75
C ALA A 86 4.81 2.23 -3.12
N THR A 87 4.78 3.56 -3.32
CA THR A 87 5.17 4.21 -4.57
C THR A 87 6.60 3.86 -4.98
N ILE A 88 7.59 4.05 -4.09
CA ILE A 88 9.01 3.77 -4.43
C ILE A 88 9.21 2.29 -4.77
N LYS A 89 8.53 1.38 -4.07
CA LYS A 89 8.68 -0.06 -4.29
C LYS A 89 7.98 -0.56 -5.55
N LEU A 90 6.90 0.11 -5.95
CA LEU A 90 6.11 -0.24 -7.14
C LEU A 90 6.61 0.45 -8.40
N GLU A 91 7.42 1.51 -8.30
CA GLU A 91 7.92 2.31 -9.43
C GLU A 91 8.56 1.46 -10.54
N LYS A 92 9.40 0.47 -10.18
CA LYS A 92 10.06 -0.44 -11.15
C LYS A 92 9.14 -1.50 -11.77
N HIS A 93 7.89 -1.62 -11.28
CA HIS A 93 6.89 -2.59 -11.75
C HIS A 93 5.76 -1.95 -12.54
N LEU A 94 5.76 -0.62 -12.69
CA LEU A 94 4.76 0.10 -13.45
C LEU A 94 4.81 -0.26 -14.96
N PRO A 95 3.67 -0.18 -15.67
CA PRO A 95 2.34 0.20 -15.16
C PRO A 95 1.57 -0.97 -14.53
N SER A 96 1.97 -2.22 -14.79
CA SER A 96 1.23 -3.40 -14.36
C SER A 96 2.14 -4.60 -14.10
N ARG A 97 1.76 -5.45 -13.15
CA ARG A 97 2.48 -6.70 -12.85
C ARG A 97 1.54 -7.75 -12.27
N GLU A 98 1.71 -9.01 -12.68
CA GLU A 98 0.99 -10.17 -12.11
C GLU A 98 -0.55 -9.99 -12.13
N GLY A 99 -1.06 -9.36 -13.20
CA GLY A 99 -2.49 -9.07 -13.40
C GLY A 99 -2.98 -7.80 -12.72
N VAL A 100 -2.12 -7.06 -12.01
CA VAL A 100 -2.49 -5.84 -11.27
C VAL A 100 -2.12 -4.61 -12.08
N ASP A 101 -3.07 -3.71 -12.31
CA ASP A 101 -2.81 -2.34 -12.76
C ASP A 101 -2.26 -1.51 -11.58
N LEU A 102 -0.95 -1.35 -11.55
CA LEU A 102 -0.25 -0.68 -10.47
C LEU A 102 -0.34 0.85 -10.56
N ALA A 103 -0.50 1.39 -11.77
CA ALA A 103 -0.73 2.81 -11.95
C ALA A 103 -2.08 3.20 -11.33
N GLU A 104 -3.15 2.46 -11.63
CA GLU A 104 -4.48 2.70 -11.08
C GLU A 104 -4.56 2.32 -9.58
N PHE A 105 -3.81 1.31 -9.13
CA PHE A 105 -3.69 0.99 -7.70
C PHE A 105 -3.13 2.16 -6.90
N LEU A 106 -2.00 2.73 -7.35
CA LEU A 106 -1.37 3.87 -6.68
C LEU A 106 -2.25 5.12 -6.74
N ALA A 107 -2.84 5.42 -7.91
CA ALA A 107 -3.74 6.56 -8.08
C ALA A 107 -5.00 6.42 -7.21
N GLY A 108 -5.56 5.22 -7.10
CA GLY A 108 -6.69 4.91 -6.23
C GLY A 108 -6.42 5.16 -4.76
N ILE A 109 -5.27 4.68 -4.28
CA ILE A 109 -4.85 4.93 -2.90
C ILE A 109 -4.60 6.42 -2.67
N GLU A 110 -3.91 7.10 -3.59
CA GLU A 110 -3.63 8.54 -3.47
C GLU A 110 -4.92 9.35 -3.30
N ARG A 111 -5.94 9.07 -4.14
CA ARG A 111 -7.25 9.73 -4.05
C ARG A 111 -7.94 9.48 -2.71
N GLU A 112 -7.87 8.27 -2.18
CA GLU A 112 -8.45 7.93 -0.87
C GLU A 112 -7.73 8.65 0.28
N ILE A 113 -6.40 8.67 0.26
CA ILE A 113 -5.61 9.24 1.38
C ILE A 113 -5.36 10.74 1.26
N GLU A 114 -5.76 11.38 0.16
CA GLU A 114 -5.59 12.81 -0.10
C GLU A 114 -5.97 13.70 1.09
N PRO A 115 -7.08 13.47 1.81
CA PRO A 115 -7.44 14.28 2.98
C PRO A 115 -6.46 14.12 4.15
N SER A 116 -5.74 13.00 4.24
CA SER A 116 -4.64 12.82 5.19
C SER A 116 -3.39 13.58 4.77
N LEU A 117 -3.07 13.60 3.48
CA LEU A 117 -1.90 14.33 2.97
C LEU A 117 -2.00 15.84 3.23
N ARG A 118 -3.22 16.41 3.23
CA ARG A 118 -3.44 17.82 3.61
C ARG A 118 -3.21 18.14 5.08
N LYS A 119 -3.18 17.13 5.95
CA LYS A 119 -3.12 17.30 7.43
C LYS A 119 -1.72 17.13 8.00
N ILE A 120 -0.74 16.73 7.20
CA ILE A 120 0.63 16.54 7.67
C ILE A 120 1.29 17.90 7.95
N SER A 121 2.02 18.01 9.06
CA SER A 121 2.73 19.24 9.40
C SER A 121 4.04 19.38 8.63
N ASP A 122 4.63 20.59 8.60
CA ASP A 122 5.92 20.84 7.96
C ASP A 122 7.03 19.91 8.47
N LYS A 123 7.02 19.61 9.79
CA LYS A 123 7.94 18.65 10.40
C LYS A 123 7.75 17.24 9.83
N GLN A 124 6.51 16.82 9.60
CA GLN A 124 6.20 15.52 9.01
C GLN A 124 6.57 15.48 7.52
N CYS A 125 6.33 16.57 6.78
CA CYS A 125 6.81 16.74 5.40
C CYS A 125 8.34 16.60 5.30
N ALA A 126 9.09 17.26 6.18
CA ALA A 126 10.55 17.15 6.22
C ALA A 126 10.99 15.69 6.48
N SER A 127 10.35 15.02 7.46
CA SER A 127 10.63 13.61 7.75
C SER A 127 10.29 12.67 6.58
N LEU A 128 9.25 12.98 5.79
CA LEU A 128 8.92 12.21 4.59
C LEU A 128 9.97 12.36 3.50
N ARG A 129 10.50 13.57 3.27
CA ARG A 129 11.60 13.80 2.32
C ARG A 129 12.86 13.05 2.71
N GLU A 130 13.21 13.05 4.00
CA GLU A 130 14.33 12.25 4.49
C GLU A 130 14.12 10.75 4.27
N LEU A 131 12.89 10.27 4.51
CA LEU A 131 12.53 8.87 4.25
C LEU A 131 12.62 8.54 2.75
N GLU A 132 12.12 9.41 1.88
CA GLU A 132 12.22 9.26 0.43
C GLU A 132 13.66 9.13 -0.03
N THR A 133 14.55 10.04 0.38
CA THR A 133 15.98 10.00 0.04
C THR A 133 16.60 8.66 0.43
N ARG A 134 16.36 8.20 1.67
CA ARG A 134 16.89 6.91 2.15
C ARG A 134 16.36 5.72 1.35
N LEU A 135 15.07 5.72 1.04
CA LEU A 135 14.45 4.64 0.27
C LEU A 135 14.97 4.61 -1.18
N ARG A 136 15.13 5.77 -1.82
CA ARG A 136 15.69 5.85 -3.18
C ARG A 136 17.14 5.38 -3.23
N THR A 137 17.96 5.65 -2.22
CA THR A 137 19.31 5.08 -2.13
C THR A 137 19.31 3.56 -1.93
N LEU A 138 18.35 3.02 -1.18
CA LEU A 138 18.27 1.59 -0.92
C LEU A 138 17.76 0.79 -2.13
N TYR A 139 16.86 1.39 -2.92
CA TYR A 139 16.19 0.74 -4.05
C TYR A 139 16.63 1.27 -5.42
N SER A 140 17.70 2.08 -5.49
CA SER A 140 18.33 2.52 -6.76
C SER A 140 18.88 1.33 -7.53
#